data_AF-A0A650GD35-F1
#
_entry.id   AF-A0A650GD35-F1
#
_cell.length_a   1.000
_cell.length_b   1.000
_cell.length_c   1.000
_cell.angle_alpha   90.00
_cell.angle_beta   90.00
_cell.angle_gamma   90.00
#
_symmetry.space_group_name_H-M   'P 1'
#
loop_
_entity.id
_entity.type
_entity.pdbx_description
1 polymer ?
#
loop_
_entity_poly.entity_id
_entity_poly.type
_entity_poly.pdbx_seq_one_letter_code
_entity_poly.pdbx_strand_id
1 'polypeptide(L)'
;MIASRRAKVDDRNRDRLPDSPRSDPREVLDYLQRFSGRDIPRWVLQADVCDALTLNNWLWWEDRRRELHFLKAGRDRGLFLSQLGAQVGTGKQGVLDRIDRLEALLRYDRPDEKLTRAARLAERAARDRRPTEETWLAAHHDELLAVVGGLVREADRFELLDEEREWLDELAVDAECEDFTPASMVILGLATAELRTAKAVLALDSSRPYAVHGLLGRAERLRSAFADIGAKEGRKQPALAP
;
A
#
# COMPACT_ATOMS: atom_id res chain seq x y z
N MET A 1 5.68 -9.71 -8.79
CA MET A 1 6.91 -9.18 -9.42
C MET A 1 7.17 -9.88 -10.75
N ILE A 2 7.88 -9.23 -11.70
CA ILE A 2 8.19 -9.77 -13.05
C ILE A 2 8.83 -11.16 -12.94
N ALA A 3 9.87 -11.28 -12.12
CA ALA A 3 10.57 -12.53 -11.80
C ALA A 3 9.65 -13.71 -11.46
N SER A 4 8.66 -13.48 -10.57
CA SER A 4 7.70 -14.50 -10.16
C SER A 4 6.76 -14.91 -11.30
N ARG A 5 6.33 -13.95 -12.14
CA ARG A 5 5.50 -14.25 -13.31
C ARG A 5 6.25 -15.06 -14.35
N ARG A 6 7.51 -14.70 -14.62
CA ARG A 6 8.37 -15.42 -15.58
C ARG A 6 8.71 -16.83 -15.11
N ALA A 7 8.94 -17.03 -13.81
CA ALA A 7 9.11 -18.36 -13.23
C ALA A 7 7.82 -19.21 -13.34
N LYS A 8 6.64 -18.62 -13.10
CA LYS A 8 5.34 -19.33 -13.14
C LYS A 8 4.99 -19.91 -14.52
N VAL A 9 5.54 -19.34 -15.59
CA VAL A 9 5.26 -19.80 -16.96
C VAL A 9 6.42 -20.59 -17.55
N ASP A 10 7.37 -21.01 -16.72
CA ASP A 10 8.58 -21.73 -17.13
C ASP A 10 9.28 -21.04 -18.32
N ASP A 11 9.44 -19.72 -18.22
CA ASP A 11 10.10 -18.92 -19.26
C ASP A 11 11.53 -19.45 -19.48
N ARG A 12 11.81 -19.93 -20.70
CA ARG A 12 13.12 -20.45 -21.10
C ARG A 12 14.24 -19.44 -20.96
N ASN A 13 13.93 -18.15 -20.98
CA ASN A 13 14.91 -17.08 -20.83
C ASN A 13 14.97 -16.52 -19.40
N ARG A 14 14.29 -17.15 -18.43
CA ARG A 14 14.18 -16.65 -17.05
C ARG A 14 15.52 -16.29 -16.40
N ASP A 15 16.55 -17.09 -16.66
CA ASP A 15 17.90 -16.89 -16.11
C ASP A 15 18.60 -15.64 -16.65
N ARG A 16 18.09 -15.05 -17.73
CA ARG A 16 18.59 -13.81 -18.33
C ARG A 16 17.92 -12.57 -17.75
N LEU A 17 16.90 -12.71 -16.90
CA LEU A 17 16.22 -11.59 -16.27
C LEU A 17 17.10 -11.01 -15.14
N PRO A 18 17.48 -9.71 -15.21
CA PRO A 18 18.20 -9.05 -14.13
C PRO A 18 17.23 -8.76 -12.98
N ASP A 19 17.19 -9.61 -11.97
CA ASP A 19 16.26 -9.51 -10.83
C ASP A 19 16.96 -9.36 -9.47
N SER A 20 18.27 -9.08 -9.50
CA SER A 20 19.03 -8.70 -8.31
C SER A 20 18.58 -7.31 -7.82
N PRO A 21 18.59 -7.05 -6.49
CA PRO A 21 18.33 -5.71 -5.95
C PRO A 21 19.26 -4.61 -6.48
N ARG A 22 20.39 -4.98 -7.11
CA ARG A 22 21.37 -4.05 -7.69
C ARG A 22 21.30 -3.95 -9.21
N SER A 23 20.38 -4.66 -9.87
CA SER A 23 20.25 -4.63 -11.33
C SER A 23 19.84 -3.25 -11.82
N ASP A 24 20.41 -2.80 -12.95
CA ASP A 24 19.98 -1.55 -13.59
C ASP A 24 18.59 -1.77 -14.20
N PRO A 25 17.59 -0.92 -13.88
CA PRO A 25 16.27 -0.99 -14.51
C PRO A 25 16.28 -0.99 -16.05
N ARG A 26 17.31 -0.42 -16.69
CA ARG A 26 17.50 -0.46 -18.14
C ARG A 26 17.73 -1.87 -18.66
N GLU A 27 18.46 -2.70 -17.92
CA GLU A 27 18.71 -4.10 -18.31
C GLU A 27 17.42 -4.91 -18.22
N VAL A 28 16.54 -4.60 -17.26
CA VAL A 28 15.20 -5.19 -17.16
C VAL A 28 14.34 -4.81 -18.37
N LEU A 29 14.39 -3.54 -18.79
CA LEU A 29 13.69 -3.09 -20.00
C LEU A 29 14.21 -3.79 -21.26
N ASP A 30 15.53 -3.91 -21.39
CA ASP A 30 16.17 -4.64 -22.49
C ASP A 30 15.75 -6.11 -22.51
N TYR A 31 15.67 -6.74 -21.33
CA TYR A 31 15.14 -8.09 -21.19
C TYR A 31 13.70 -8.18 -21.69
N LEU A 32 12.81 -7.31 -21.18
CA LEU A 32 11.39 -7.33 -21.55
C LEU A 32 11.21 -7.08 -23.05
N GLN A 33 12.01 -6.20 -23.66
CA GLN A 33 11.97 -5.94 -25.09
C GLN A 33 12.40 -7.16 -25.92
N ARG A 34 13.41 -7.90 -25.47
CA ARG A 34 14.01 -9.03 -26.22
C ARG A 34 13.30 -10.36 -26.00
N PHE A 35 12.77 -10.61 -24.81
CA PHE A 35 12.28 -11.93 -24.38
C PHE A 35 10.77 -12.00 -24.09
N SER A 36 10.00 -10.96 -24.46
CA SER A 36 8.53 -10.98 -24.43
C SER A 36 7.95 -11.44 -25.78
N GLY A 37 8.23 -12.70 -26.12
CA GLY A 37 7.87 -13.31 -27.41
C GLY A 37 6.58 -14.15 -27.38
N ARG A 38 6.30 -14.85 -28.50
CA ARG A 38 5.09 -15.68 -28.69
C ARG A 38 4.97 -16.85 -27.71
N ASP A 39 6.09 -17.30 -27.15
CA ASP A 39 6.14 -18.42 -26.20
C ASP A 39 5.67 -18.04 -24.79
N ILE A 40 5.41 -16.75 -24.54
CA ILE A 40 4.95 -16.25 -23.24
C ILE A 40 3.43 -16.05 -23.26
N PRO A 41 2.69 -16.52 -22.24
CA PRO A 41 1.24 -16.31 -22.18
C PRO A 41 0.83 -14.84 -22.23
N ARG A 42 -0.28 -14.56 -22.93
CA ARG A 42 -0.78 -13.20 -23.17
C ARG A 42 -0.93 -12.35 -21.90
N TRP A 43 -1.37 -12.94 -20.79
CA TRP A 43 -1.56 -12.22 -19.53
C TRP A 43 -0.21 -11.78 -18.91
N VAL A 44 0.87 -12.52 -19.13
CA VAL A 44 2.23 -12.13 -18.73
C VAL A 44 2.73 -11.01 -19.63
N LEU A 45 2.56 -11.14 -20.95
CA LEU A 45 2.95 -10.09 -21.91
C LEU A 45 2.24 -8.76 -21.62
N GLN A 46 0.96 -8.79 -21.26
CA GLN A 46 0.21 -7.59 -20.87
C GLN A 46 0.78 -6.97 -19.59
N ALA A 47 1.08 -7.78 -18.58
CA ALA A 47 1.70 -7.30 -17.35
C ALA A 47 3.09 -6.70 -17.64
N ASP A 48 3.90 -7.35 -18.47
CA ASP A 48 5.24 -6.88 -18.84
C ASP A 48 5.22 -5.53 -19.55
N VAL A 49 4.22 -5.27 -20.41
CA VAL A 49 4.05 -3.94 -21.01
C VAL A 49 3.75 -2.89 -19.94
N CYS A 50 2.88 -3.19 -18.98
CA CYS A 50 2.60 -2.28 -17.87
C CYS A 50 3.84 -2.04 -17.01
N ASP A 51 4.61 -3.08 -16.70
CA ASP A 51 5.85 -2.96 -15.94
C ASP A 51 6.89 -2.13 -16.72
N ALA A 52 7.05 -2.37 -18.02
CA ALA A 52 7.99 -1.65 -18.87
C ALA A 52 7.62 -0.16 -19.00
N LEU A 53 6.34 0.17 -19.11
CA LEU A 53 5.87 1.57 -19.11
C LEU A 53 6.12 2.24 -17.75
N THR A 54 5.92 1.50 -16.67
CA THR A 54 6.20 1.98 -15.31
C THR A 54 7.69 2.29 -15.16
N LEU A 55 8.55 1.31 -15.46
CA LEU A 55 10.01 1.46 -15.38
C LEU A 55 10.53 2.58 -16.29
N ASN A 56 10.05 2.68 -17.52
CA ASN A 56 10.42 3.78 -18.43
C ASN A 56 10.02 5.15 -17.86
N ASN A 57 8.83 5.27 -17.28
CA ASN A 57 8.40 6.52 -16.65
C ASN A 57 9.32 6.89 -15.47
N TRP A 58 9.65 5.93 -14.59
CA TRP A 58 10.60 6.16 -13.49
C TRP A 58 11.97 6.62 -13.98
N LEU A 59 12.53 5.95 -14.99
CA LEU A 59 13.81 6.33 -15.60
C LEU A 59 13.74 7.71 -16.26
N TRP A 60 12.62 8.06 -16.90
CA TRP A 60 12.43 9.37 -17.48
C TRP A 60 12.47 10.47 -16.41
N TRP A 61 11.76 10.29 -15.29
CA TRP A 61 11.81 11.24 -14.17
C TRP A 61 13.20 11.37 -13.56
N GLU A 62 13.92 10.25 -13.43
CA GLU A 62 15.31 10.28 -12.98
C GLU A 62 16.21 11.05 -13.94
N ASP A 63 16.04 10.86 -15.25
CA ASP A 63 16.76 11.60 -16.28
C ASP A 63 16.47 13.11 -16.20
N ARG A 64 15.20 13.51 -15.99
CA ARG A 64 14.83 14.92 -15.76
C ARG A 64 15.53 15.51 -14.53
N ARG A 65 15.62 14.75 -13.43
CA ARG A 65 16.34 15.16 -12.20
C ARG A 65 17.83 15.35 -12.44
N ARG A 66 18.48 14.38 -13.08
CA ARG A 66 19.91 14.45 -13.41
C ARG A 66 20.21 15.61 -14.35
N GLU A 67 19.36 15.82 -15.35
CA GLU A 67 19.50 16.94 -16.28
C GLU A 67 19.41 18.28 -15.53
N LEU A 68 18.38 18.50 -14.72
CA LEU A 68 18.26 19.73 -13.94
C LEU A 68 19.47 19.94 -13.02
N HIS A 69 19.92 18.86 -12.35
CA HIS A 69 21.10 18.91 -11.51
C HIS A 69 22.32 19.44 -12.28
N PHE A 70 22.68 18.84 -13.41
CA PHE A 70 23.86 19.29 -14.16
C PHE A 70 23.72 20.68 -14.78
N LEU A 71 22.51 21.08 -15.19
CA LEU A 71 22.27 22.43 -15.69
C LEU A 71 22.50 23.48 -14.60
N LYS A 72 21.98 23.26 -13.37
CA LYS A 72 22.19 24.16 -12.24
C LYS A 72 23.65 24.13 -11.76
N ALA A 73 24.17 22.93 -11.56
CA ALA A 73 25.51 22.75 -11.03
C ALA A 73 26.61 23.21 -12.02
N GLY A 74 26.33 23.23 -13.33
CA GLY A 74 27.18 23.85 -14.34
C GLY A 74 27.18 25.38 -14.25
N ARG A 75 26.01 26.00 -14.03
CA ARG A 75 25.90 27.45 -13.79
C ARG A 75 26.63 27.86 -12.51
N ASP A 76 26.44 27.10 -11.42
CA ASP A 76 27.08 27.36 -10.13
C ASP A 76 28.61 27.26 -10.21
N ARG A 77 29.13 26.45 -11.14
CA ARG A 77 30.56 26.32 -11.44
C ARG A 77 31.08 27.32 -12.49
N GLY A 78 30.26 28.28 -12.90
CA GLY A 78 30.67 29.36 -13.80
C GLY A 78 30.65 29.03 -15.29
N LEU A 79 30.01 27.93 -15.73
CA LEU A 79 29.83 27.67 -17.16
C LEU A 79 28.88 28.71 -17.77
N PHE A 80 29.26 29.23 -18.94
CA PHE A 80 28.41 30.17 -19.68
C PHE A 80 27.18 29.46 -20.24
N LEU A 81 26.05 30.17 -20.33
CA LEU A 81 24.80 29.64 -20.90
C LEU A 81 24.97 29.13 -22.35
N SER A 82 25.89 29.71 -23.12
CA SER A 82 26.21 29.23 -24.47
C SER A 82 26.95 27.89 -24.46
N GLN A 83 27.80 27.64 -23.46
CA GLN A 83 28.49 26.36 -23.32
C GLN A 83 27.52 25.26 -22.89
N LEU A 84 26.66 25.55 -21.92
CA LEU A 84 25.59 24.65 -21.50
C LEU A 84 24.62 24.36 -22.67
N GLY A 85 24.23 25.41 -23.39
CA GLY A 85 23.34 25.32 -24.54
C GLY A 85 23.89 24.44 -25.65
N ALA A 86 25.19 24.53 -25.95
CA ALA A 86 25.84 23.69 -26.94
C ALA A 86 25.73 22.18 -26.61
N GLN A 87 25.81 21.80 -25.33
CA GLN A 87 25.72 20.40 -24.92
C GLN A 87 24.31 19.82 -25.00
N VAL A 88 23.29 20.66 -24.78
CA VAL A 88 21.87 20.22 -24.80
C VAL A 88 21.12 20.60 -26.08
N GLY A 89 21.85 21.11 -27.09
CA GLY A 89 21.31 21.44 -28.41
C GLY A 89 20.39 22.66 -28.43
N THR A 90 20.66 23.69 -27.61
CA THR A 90 19.82 24.89 -27.53
C THR A 90 20.61 26.18 -27.36
N GLY A 91 19.97 27.33 -27.61
CA GLY A 91 20.57 28.65 -27.38
C GLY A 91 20.55 29.08 -25.92
N LYS A 92 21.18 30.22 -25.60
CA LYS A 92 21.26 30.75 -24.22
C LYS A 92 19.90 30.85 -23.53
N GLN A 93 18.90 31.42 -24.24
CA GLN A 93 17.53 31.54 -23.72
C GLN A 93 16.89 30.17 -23.53
N GLY A 94 17.09 29.25 -24.47
CA GLY A 94 16.55 27.89 -24.37
C GLY A 94 17.10 27.10 -23.19
N VAL A 95 18.31 27.42 -22.70
CA VAL A 95 18.84 26.84 -21.45
C VAL A 95 18.05 27.33 -20.24
N LEU A 96 17.76 28.63 -20.16
CA LEU A 96 16.96 29.20 -19.07
C LEU A 96 15.54 28.61 -19.09
N ASP A 97 14.88 28.63 -20.25
CA ASP A 97 13.52 28.07 -20.40
C ASP A 97 13.47 26.57 -20.09
N ARG A 98 14.57 25.84 -20.34
CA ARG A 98 14.67 24.42 -19.99
C ARG A 98 14.83 24.20 -18.49
N ILE A 99 15.66 25.00 -17.83
CA ILE A 99 15.78 24.97 -16.36
C ILE A 99 14.43 25.29 -15.72
N ASP A 100 13.78 26.38 -16.12
CA ASP A 100 12.50 26.80 -15.53
C ASP A 100 11.42 25.73 -15.72
N ARG A 101 11.34 25.12 -16.91
CA ARG A 101 10.41 24.01 -17.16
C ARG A 101 10.72 22.77 -16.32
N LEU A 102 11.99 22.42 -16.17
CA LEU A 102 12.40 21.29 -15.34
C LEU A 102 12.13 21.55 -13.86
N GLU A 103 12.39 22.76 -13.36
CA GLU A 103 12.06 23.17 -11.98
C GLU A 103 10.56 23.15 -11.74
N ALA A 104 9.75 23.63 -12.70
CA ALA A 104 8.30 23.57 -12.62
C ALA A 104 7.78 22.12 -12.61
N LEU A 105 8.31 21.27 -13.50
CA LEU A 105 7.97 19.85 -13.59
C LEU A 105 8.33 19.10 -12.29
N LEU A 106 9.51 19.37 -11.74
CA LEU A 106 10.04 18.69 -10.56
C LEU A 106 9.62 19.36 -9.25
N ARG A 107 8.81 20.41 -9.28
CA ARG A 107 8.39 21.17 -8.07
C ARG A 107 7.80 20.29 -6.97
N TYR A 108 7.06 19.24 -7.37
CA TYR A 108 6.48 18.26 -6.45
C TYR A 108 7.15 16.88 -6.53
N ASP A 109 8.15 16.73 -7.41
CA ASP A 109 9.04 15.58 -7.60
C ASP A 109 8.40 14.19 -7.41
N ARG A 110 7.34 13.88 -8.17
CA ARG A 110 6.65 12.59 -8.05
C ARG A 110 6.35 11.97 -9.42
N PRO A 111 6.90 10.77 -9.72
CA PRO A 111 6.70 10.09 -10.99
C PRO A 111 5.26 9.64 -11.27
N ASP A 112 4.35 9.78 -10.31
CA ASP A 112 3.05 9.12 -10.36
C ASP A 112 1.88 10.06 -10.02
N GLU A 113 1.60 10.97 -10.94
CA GLU A 113 0.50 11.93 -10.81
C GLU A 113 -0.88 11.23 -10.70
N LYS A 114 -1.03 10.01 -11.24
CA LYS A 114 -2.28 9.23 -11.15
C LYS A 114 -2.41 8.44 -9.84
N LEU A 115 -1.33 7.85 -9.30
CA LEU A 115 -1.34 7.30 -7.94
C LEU A 115 -1.71 8.38 -6.92
N THR A 116 -1.30 9.63 -7.12
CA THR A 116 -1.72 10.71 -6.21
C THR A 116 -3.20 11.04 -6.28
N ARG A 117 -3.92 10.82 -7.39
CA ARG A 117 -5.37 11.09 -7.43
C ARG A 117 -6.14 10.01 -6.69
N ALA A 118 -5.81 8.74 -6.91
CA ALA A 118 -6.39 7.63 -6.16
C ALA A 118 -6.00 7.68 -4.68
N ALA A 119 -4.74 7.99 -4.36
CA ALA A 119 -4.28 8.16 -2.98
C ALA A 119 -4.89 9.41 -2.33
N ARG A 120 -5.05 10.54 -3.04
CA ARG A 120 -5.79 11.71 -2.52
C ARG A 120 -7.27 11.43 -2.35
N LEU A 121 -7.88 10.61 -3.21
CA LEU A 121 -9.26 10.17 -3.06
C LEU A 121 -9.40 9.21 -1.87
N ALA A 122 -8.45 8.29 -1.68
CA ALA A 122 -8.42 7.38 -0.54
C ALA A 122 -8.15 8.13 0.78
N GLU A 123 -7.24 9.10 0.78
CA GLU A 123 -6.93 9.99 1.91
C GLU A 123 -8.11 10.90 2.25
N ARG A 124 -8.78 11.48 1.23
CA ARG A 124 -10.02 12.23 1.45
C ARG A 124 -11.14 11.33 1.97
N ALA A 125 -11.34 10.17 1.38
CA ALA A 125 -12.32 9.20 1.86
C ALA A 125 -11.99 8.68 3.27
N ALA A 126 -10.71 8.57 3.65
CA ALA A 126 -10.31 8.23 5.01
C ALA A 126 -10.55 9.39 5.98
N ARG A 127 -10.30 10.64 5.55
CA ARG A 127 -10.57 11.85 6.34
C ARG A 127 -12.05 12.11 6.53
N ASP A 128 -12.86 11.88 5.51
CA ASP A 128 -14.31 12.09 5.54
C ASP A 128 -14.98 11.04 6.44
N ARG A 129 -14.47 9.80 6.46
CA ARG A 129 -14.96 8.73 7.34
C ARG A 129 -14.55 8.89 8.79
N ARG A 130 -13.41 9.51 9.07
CA ARG A 130 -12.80 9.57 10.41
C ARG A 130 -13.74 10.09 11.50
N PRO A 131 -14.49 11.20 11.35
CA PRO A 131 -15.43 11.65 12.38
C PRO A 131 -16.55 10.66 12.66
N THR A 132 -17.05 9.98 11.62
CA THR A 132 -18.11 8.96 11.74
C THR A 132 -17.58 7.70 12.42
N GLU A 133 -16.37 7.27 12.06
CA GLU A 133 -15.66 6.14 12.69
C GLU A 133 -15.37 6.44 14.17
N GLU A 134 -14.85 7.62 14.51
CA GLU A 134 -14.61 8.07 15.89
C GLU A 134 -15.91 8.13 16.70
N THR A 135 -16.99 8.67 16.14
CA THR A 135 -18.31 8.72 16.81
C THR A 135 -18.84 7.31 17.10
N TRP A 136 -18.65 6.38 16.15
CA TRP A 136 -19.09 5.00 16.34
C TRP A 136 -18.28 4.28 17.42
N LEU A 137 -16.95 4.45 17.41
CA LEU A 137 -16.05 3.87 18.41
C LEU A 137 -16.42 4.36 19.82
N ALA A 138 -16.65 5.67 19.98
CA ALA A 138 -17.13 6.24 21.24
C ALA A 138 -18.49 5.67 21.66
N ALA A 139 -19.43 5.48 20.72
CA ALA A 139 -20.76 4.94 21.01
C ALA A 139 -20.75 3.45 21.39
N HIS A 140 -19.75 2.68 20.96
CA HIS A 140 -19.63 1.24 21.25
C HIS A 140 -18.48 0.93 22.21
N HIS A 141 -17.93 1.95 22.87
CA HIS A 141 -16.75 1.85 23.73
C HIS A 141 -16.90 0.76 24.80
N ASP A 142 -18.00 0.78 25.56
CA ASP A 142 -18.25 -0.20 26.63
C ASP A 142 -18.40 -1.63 26.09
N GLU A 143 -18.97 -1.78 24.90
CA GLU A 143 -19.13 -3.09 24.27
C GLU A 143 -17.77 -3.62 23.77
N LEU A 144 -16.92 -2.73 23.22
CA LEU A 144 -15.55 -3.05 22.82
C LEU A 144 -14.72 -3.49 24.02
N LEU A 145 -14.71 -2.72 25.11
CA LEU A 145 -14.05 -3.10 26.36
C LEU A 145 -14.53 -4.47 26.88
N ALA A 146 -15.84 -4.69 26.90
CA ALA A 146 -16.42 -5.95 27.36
C ALA A 146 -16.03 -7.15 26.49
N VAL A 147 -15.93 -6.96 25.17
CA VAL A 147 -15.52 -7.99 24.23
C VAL A 147 -14.02 -8.27 24.35
N VAL A 148 -13.17 -7.24 24.34
CA VAL A 148 -11.71 -7.40 24.49
C VAL A 148 -11.37 -8.08 25.81
N GLY A 149 -11.89 -7.58 26.93
CA GLY A 149 -11.70 -8.21 28.23
C GLY A 149 -12.30 -9.62 28.33
N GLY A 150 -13.29 -9.96 27.49
CA GLY A 150 -13.78 -11.33 27.33
C GLY A 150 -12.80 -12.23 26.57
N LEU A 151 -12.23 -11.73 25.47
CA LEU A 151 -11.25 -12.46 24.65
C LEU A 151 -9.97 -12.75 25.43
N VAL A 152 -9.43 -11.75 26.15
CA VAL A 152 -8.24 -11.90 27.00
C VAL A 152 -8.48 -12.96 28.07
N ARG A 153 -9.61 -12.91 28.77
CA ARG A 153 -9.95 -13.93 29.80
C ARG A 153 -10.07 -15.34 29.23
N GLU A 154 -10.60 -15.52 28.02
CA GLU A 154 -10.65 -16.84 27.39
C GLU A 154 -9.26 -17.28 26.93
N ALA A 155 -8.41 -16.36 26.44
CA ALA A 155 -7.01 -16.68 26.12
C ALA A 155 -6.22 -17.15 27.35
N ASP A 156 -6.37 -16.46 28.49
CA ASP A 156 -5.79 -16.86 29.78
C ASP A 156 -6.32 -18.23 30.22
N ARG A 157 -7.63 -18.46 30.09
CA ARG A 157 -8.28 -19.73 30.44
C ARG A 157 -7.78 -20.91 29.62
N PHE A 158 -7.45 -20.68 28.35
CA PHE A 158 -6.88 -21.69 27.46
C PHE A 158 -5.35 -21.76 27.52
N GLU A 159 -4.72 -20.97 28.41
CA GLU A 159 -3.28 -20.93 28.62
C GLU A 159 -2.50 -20.73 27.30
N LEU A 160 -2.97 -19.80 26.46
CA LEU A 160 -2.28 -19.48 25.20
C LEU A 160 -0.89 -18.92 25.49
N LEU A 161 0.10 -19.41 24.74
CA LEU A 161 1.48 -18.94 24.84
C LEU A 161 1.59 -17.52 24.26
N ASP A 162 2.57 -16.75 24.72
CA ASP A 162 2.81 -15.35 24.29
C ASP A 162 2.86 -15.22 22.76
N GLU A 163 3.45 -16.19 22.06
CA GLU A 163 3.54 -16.25 20.59
C GLU A 163 2.19 -16.48 19.88
N GLU A 164 1.18 -16.98 20.59
CA GLU A 164 -0.17 -17.30 20.08
C GLU A 164 -1.21 -16.23 20.46
N ARG A 165 -0.79 -15.16 21.17
CA ARG A 165 -1.66 -14.07 21.67
C ARG A 165 -1.09 -12.67 21.42
N GLU A 166 -0.15 -12.52 20.48
CA GLU A 166 0.51 -11.24 20.17
C GLU A 166 -0.51 -10.12 19.88
N TRP A 167 -1.47 -10.37 18.98
CA TRP A 167 -2.48 -9.37 18.63
C TRP A 167 -3.53 -9.19 19.72
N LEU A 168 -3.80 -10.23 20.52
CA LEU A 168 -4.65 -10.12 21.71
C LEU A 168 -4.03 -9.20 22.77
N ASP A 169 -2.72 -9.27 22.98
CA ASP A 169 -2.01 -8.42 23.94
C ASP A 169 -1.91 -6.98 23.45
N GLU A 170 -1.66 -6.75 22.16
CA GLU A 170 -1.72 -5.41 21.57
C GLU A 170 -3.13 -4.79 21.73
N LEU A 171 -4.18 -5.58 21.50
CA LEU A 171 -5.56 -5.13 21.70
C LEU A 171 -5.91 -4.86 23.17
N ALA A 172 -5.30 -5.62 24.09
CA ALA A 172 -5.45 -5.38 25.52
C ALA A 172 -4.82 -4.04 25.92
N VAL A 173 -3.68 -3.67 25.36
CA VAL A 173 -3.06 -2.35 25.58
C VAL A 173 -3.99 -1.22 25.11
N ASP A 174 -4.60 -1.34 23.94
CA ASP A 174 -5.58 -0.36 23.43
C ASP A 174 -6.78 -0.21 24.39
N ALA A 175 -7.27 -1.33 24.93
CA ALA A 175 -8.37 -1.35 25.88
C ALA A 175 -8.00 -0.78 27.25
N GLU A 176 -6.79 -1.03 27.75
CA GLU A 176 -6.27 -0.46 29.00
C GLU A 176 -6.08 1.06 28.91
N CYS A 177 -5.68 1.55 27.73
CA CYS A 177 -5.54 2.98 27.47
C CYS A 177 -6.89 3.67 27.16
N GLU A 178 -7.97 2.90 27.01
CA GLU A 178 -9.28 3.36 26.52
C GLU A 178 -9.20 4.17 25.21
N ASP A 179 -8.21 3.86 24.36
CA ASP A 179 -7.89 4.59 23.13
C ASP A 179 -8.17 3.73 21.89
N PHE A 180 -9.42 3.33 21.72
CA PHE A 180 -9.82 2.58 20.53
C PHE A 180 -9.80 3.47 19.29
N THR A 181 -8.96 3.10 18.33
CA THR A 181 -8.85 3.76 17.03
C THR A 181 -9.41 2.86 15.92
N PRO A 182 -9.56 3.35 14.67
CA PRO A 182 -9.87 2.49 13.54
C PRO A 182 -8.87 1.34 13.34
N ALA A 183 -7.61 1.50 13.79
CA ALA A 183 -6.62 0.43 13.75
C ALA A 183 -6.95 -0.69 14.75
N SER A 184 -7.47 -0.36 15.93
CA SER A 184 -7.92 -1.33 16.95
C SER A 184 -8.99 -2.28 16.41
N MET A 185 -9.83 -1.84 15.46
CA MET A 185 -10.81 -2.72 14.79
C MET A 185 -10.17 -3.73 13.82
N VAL A 186 -9.00 -3.41 13.26
CA VAL A 186 -8.18 -4.35 12.48
C VAL A 186 -7.51 -5.34 13.41
N ILE A 187 -6.91 -4.85 14.49
CA ILE A 187 -6.26 -5.67 15.52
C ILE A 187 -7.27 -6.64 16.15
N LEU A 188 -8.50 -6.21 16.44
CA LEU A 188 -9.60 -7.08 16.88
C LEU A 188 -9.86 -8.25 15.89
N GLY A 189 -9.75 -8.00 14.59
CA GLY A 189 -9.86 -9.06 13.56
C GLY A 189 -8.71 -10.07 13.61
N LEU A 190 -7.49 -9.61 13.89
CA LEU A 190 -6.30 -10.46 14.02
C LEU A 190 -6.35 -11.27 15.33
N ALA A 191 -6.62 -10.61 16.46
CA ALA A 191 -6.78 -11.22 17.77
C ALA A 191 -7.89 -12.29 17.80
N THR A 192 -9.02 -12.04 17.12
CA THR A 192 -10.08 -13.05 16.99
C THR A 192 -9.69 -14.21 16.09
N ALA A 193 -8.83 -14.01 15.09
CA ALA A 193 -8.30 -15.08 14.26
C ALA A 193 -7.32 -15.96 15.05
N GLU A 194 -6.42 -15.37 15.82
CA GLU A 194 -5.51 -16.08 16.74
C GLU A 194 -6.30 -17.02 17.66
N LEU A 195 -7.23 -16.45 18.45
CA LEU A 195 -8.02 -17.22 19.41
C LEU A 195 -8.88 -18.30 18.73
N ARG A 196 -9.40 -18.04 17.52
CA ARG A 196 -10.17 -19.03 16.76
C ARG A 196 -9.31 -20.21 16.29
N THR A 197 -8.03 -19.96 16.01
CA THR A 197 -7.09 -20.97 15.49
C THR A 197 -6.25 -21.65 16.56
N ALA A 198 -6.32 -21.17 17.81
CA ALA A 198 -5.66 -21.81 18.94
C ALA A 198 -6.09 -23.27 19.09
N LYS A 199 -5.13 -24.18 19.30
CA LYS A 199 -5.36 -25.63 19.38
C LYS A 199 -6.40 -25.99 20.43
N ALA A 200 -6.36 -25.33 21.59
CA ALA A 200 -7.31 -25.54 22.68
C ALA A 200 -8.74 -25.18 22.30
N VAL A 201 -8.93 -24.12 21.48
CA VAL A 201 -10.24 -23.68 20.98
C VAL A 201 -10.74 -24.58 19.84
N LEU A 202 -9.85 -25.03 18.95
CA LEU A 202 -10.18 -25.98 17.88
C LEU A 202 -10.56 -27.37 18.42
N ALA A 203 -10.03 -27.76 19.58
CA ALA A 203 -10.35 -29.01 20.25
C ALA A 203 -11.72 -29.00 20.95
N LEU A 204 -12.39 -27.85 21.02
CA LEU A 204 -13.73 -27.73 21.60
C LEU A 204 -14.76 -28.45 20.73
N ASP A 205 -15.68 -29.15 21.39
CA ASP A 205 -16.80 -29.83 20.74
C ASP A 205 -17.75 -28.81 20.08
N SER A 206 -17.75 -28.77 18.75
CA SER A 206 -18.56 -27.84 17.95
C SER A 206 -20.07 -28.02 18.11
N SER A 207 -20.53 -29.11 18.76
CA SER A 207 -21.94 -29.33 19.08
C SER A 207 -22.43 -28.60 20.33
N ARG A 208 -21.55 -27.93 21.09
CA ARG A 208 -21.89 -27.20 22.31
C ARG A 208 -21.48 -25.72 22.22
N PRO A 209 -22.34 -24.78 22.66
CA PRO A 209 -21.99 -23.37 22.67
C PRO A 209 -20.99 -23.10 23.80
N TYR A 210 -19.73 -22.83 23.44
CA TYR A 210 -18.72 -22.31 24.38
C TYR A 210 -18.72 -20.78 24.39
N ALA A 211 -18.39 -20.18 25.55
CA ALA A 211 -18.34 -18.74 25.75
C ALA A 211 -17.43 -18.03 24.73
N VAL A 212 -16.27 -18.64 24.42
CA VAL A 212 -15.32 -18.17 23.40
C VAL A 212 -15.98 -18.01 22.02
N HIS A 213 -16.83 -18.95 21.58
CA HIS A 213 -17.51 -18.83 20.28
C HIS A 213 -18.53 -17.68 20.26
N GLY A 214 -19.22 -17.46 21.39
CA GLY A 214 -20.12 -16.30 21.55
C GLY A 214 -19.37 -14.96 21.52
N LEU A 215 -18.18 -14.90 22.13
CA LEU A 215 -17.29 -13.74 22.10
C LEU A 215 -16.74 -13.46 20.70
N LEU A 216 -16.21 -14.48 20.02
CA LEU A 216 -15.74 -14.37 18.64
C LEU A 216 -16.85 -13.88 17.70
N GLY A 217 -18.08 -14.37 17.88
CA GLY A 217 -19.24 -13.91 17.11
C GLY A 217 -19.63 -12.45 17.41
N ARG A 218 -19.49 -11.98 18.65
CA ARG A 218 -19.72 -10.56 19.01
C ARG A 218 -18.66 -9.65 18.40
N ALA A 219 -17.40 -10.02 18.53
CA ALA A 219 -16.27 -9.30 17.95
C ALA A 219 -16.43 -9.15 16.42
N GLU A 220 -16.81 -10.22 15.73
CA GLU A 220 -17.04 -10.19 14.29
C GLU A 220 -18.23 -9.31 13.89
N ARG A 221 -19.30 -9.27 14.71
CA ARG A 221 -20.44 -8.36 14.49
C ARG A 221 -20.04 -6.90 14.65
N LEU A 222 -19.28 -6.56 15.69
CA LEU A 222 -18.75 -5.21 15.89
C LEU A 222 -17.86 -4.79 14.72
N ARG A 223 -16.93 -5.66 14.30
CA ARG A 223 -16.06 -5.42 13.15
C ARG A 223 -16.83 -5.25 11.84
N SER A 224 -17.86 -6.06 11.62
CA SER A 224 -18.73 -5.96 10.45
C SER A 224 -19.55 -4.67 10.46
N ALA A 225 -20.12 -4.31 11.62
CA ALA A 225 -20.88 -3.07 11.80
C ALA A 225 -20.00 -1.83 11.58
N PHE A 226 -18.76 -1.85 12.07
CA PHE A 226 -17.77 -0.80 11.82
C PHE A 226 -17.41 -0.70 10.33
N ALA A 227 -17.15 -1.83 9.67
CA ALA A 227 -16.83 -1.86 8.24
C ALA A 227 -17.98 -1.34 7.36
N ASP A 228 -19.23 -1.61 7.74
CA ASP A 228 -20.43 -1.15 7.03
C ASP A 228 -20.60 0.37 7.05
N ILE A 229 -20.06 1.06 8.06
CA ILE A 229 -20.04 2.53 8.11
C ILE A 229 -19.19 3.07 6.96
N GLY A 230 -18.00 2.48 6.76
CA GLY A 230 -17.12 2.84 5.65
C GLY A 230 -17.70 2.55 4.26
N ALA A 231 -18.58 1.55 4.14
CA ALA A 231 -19.22 1.18 2.87
C ALA A 231 -20.47 2.02 2.53
N LYS A 232 -21.23 2.48 3.53
CA LYS A 232 -22.48 3.26 3.32
C LYS A 232 -22.23 4.68 2.82
N GLU A 233 -21.10 5.30 3.16
CA GLU A 233 -20.73 6.62 2.64
C GLU A 233 -20.16 6.58 1.22
N GLY A 234 -19.47 5.49 0.83
CA GLY A 234 -18.98 5.29 -0.54
C GLY A 234 -20.09 5.21 -1.61
N ARG A 235 -21.35 4.96 -1.21
CA ARG A 235 -22.52 4.95 -2.11
C ARG A 235 -23.27 6.28 -2.22
N LYS A 236 -22.93 7.30 -1.43
CA LYS A 236 -23.66 8.60 -1.40
C LYS A 236 -23.22 9.62 -2.46
N GLN A 237 -22.50 9.23 -3.51
CA GLN A 237 -22.38 10.04 -4.74
C GLN A 237 -22.76 9.22 -5.97
N PRO A 238 -23.95 9.48 -6.53
CA PRO A 238 -23.98 10.11 -7.84
C PRO A 238 -24.74 11.44 -7.74
N ALA A 239 -24.02 12.53 -7.98
CA ALA A 239 -24.67 13.81 -8.23
C ALA A 239 -25.46 13.72 -9.53
N LEU A 240 -26.78 13.86 -9.41
CA LEU A 240 -27.68 14.26 -10.49
C LEU A 240 -27.08 15.51 -11.16
N ALA A 241 -26.85 15.43 -12.47
CA ALA A 241 -26.68 16.60 -13.31
C ALA A 241 -28.02 16.85 -14.04
N PRO A 242 -28.42 18.13 -14.20
CA PRO A 242 -29.73 18.53 -14.72
C PRO A 242 -29.95 18.18 -16.20
#